data_AF-A0A3B0YB62-F1
#
_entry.id   AF-A0A3B0YB62-F1
#
_cell.length_a   1.000
_cell.length_b   1.000
_cell.length_c   1.000
_cell.angle_alpha   90.00
_cell.angle_beta   90.00
_cell.angle_gamma   90.00
#
_symmetry.space_group_name_H-M   'P 1'
#
loop_
_entity.id
_entity.type
_entity.pdbx_description
1 polymer ?
#
loop_
_entity_poly.entity_id
_entity_poly.type
_entity_poly.pdbx_seq_one_letter_code
_entity_poly.pdbx_strand_id
1 'polypeptide(L)' 'MKTRSKKMSRRSRKTASLQDYEDDAIITKAMSILECRATYRTETIGSPEDLKRYVRLRLSGLEHEVFTCIYLDTRHRII' A
#
# COMPACT_ATOMS: atom_id res chain seq x y z
N MET A 1 31.53 -31.09 -28.32
CA MET A 1 30.42 -31.61 -27.48
C MET A 1 30.01 -30.56 -26.45
N LYS A 2 28.89 -29.85 -26.67
CA LYS A 2 28.27 -28.92 -25.70
C LYS A 2 27.10 -29.63 -25.05
N THR A 3 26.98 -29.59 -23.72
CA THR A 3 25.71 -29.37 -22.98
C THR A 3 25.91 -29.61 -21.49
N ARG A 4 26.02 -28.55 -20.68
CA ARG A 4 25.69 -28.59 -19.23
C ARG A 4 25.74 -27.20 -18.58
N SER A 5 24.94 -26.25 -19.06
CA SER A 5 24.75 -25.00 -18.31
C SER A 5 23.43 -24.32 -18.64
N LYS A 6 22.31 -24.88 -18.15
CA LYS A 6 21.00 -24.19 -18.22
C LYS A 6 20.06 -24.48 -17.04
N LYS A 7 20.57 -25.07 -15.95
CA LYS A 7 19.74 -25.43 -14.77
C LYS A 7 19.88 -24.49 -13.56
N MET A 8 20.83 -23.56 -13.53
CA MET A 8 21.14 -22.79 -12.32
C MET A 8 20.46 -21.41 -12.22
N SER A 9 19.86 -20.90 -13.29
CA SER A 9 19.26 -19.55 -13.35
C SER A 9 17.78 -19.48 -12.91
N ARG A 10 17.10 -20.62 -12.73
CA ARG A 10 15.66 -20.64 -12.40
C ARG A 10 15.35 -20.58 -10.90
N ARG A 11 16.30 -20.93 -10.03
CA ARG A 11 16.07 -21.04 -8.58
C ARG A 11 16.07 -19.68 -7.87
N SER A 12 16.96 -18.78 -8.30
CA SER A 12 17.11 -17.44 -7.73
C SER A 12 15.93 -16.50 -8.04
N ARG A 13 15.26 -16.64 -9.18
CA ARG A 13 14.03 -15.86 -9.47
C ARG A 13 12.83 -16.29 -8.63
N LYS A 14 12.76 -17.57 -8.25
CA LYS A 14 11.64 -18.12 -7.49
C LYS A 14 11.65 -17.67 -6.03
N THR A 15 12.84 -17.42 -5.48
CA THR A 15 13.00 -16.93 -4.10
C THR A 15 12.72 -15.44 -4.00
N ALA A 16 13.10 -14.63 -5.00
CA ALA A 16 12.77 -13.21 -5.04
C ALA A 16 11.23 -12.99 -5.05
N SER A 17 10.51 -13.70 -5.93
CA SER A 17 9.05 -13.60 -5.98
C SER A 17 8.31 -14.05 -4.71
N LEU A 18 8.95 -14.89 -3.88
CA LEU A 18 8.40 -15.30 -2.59
C LEU A 18 8.66 -14.24 -1.51
N GLN A 19 9.82 -13.60 -1.53
CA GLN A 19 10.14 -12.47 -0.65
C GLN A 19 9.26 -11.27 -0.96
N ASP A 20 9.07 -10.94 -2.24
CA ASP A 20 8.17 -9.84 -2.66
C ASP A 20 6.73 -10.08 -2.14
N TYR A 21 6.24 -11.32 -2.24
CA TYR A 21 4.92 -11.70 -1.72
C TYR A 21 4.82 -11.61 -0.18
N GLU A 22 5.89 -12.00 0.53
CA GLU A 22 5.95 -11.86 1.99
C GLU A 22 5.98 -10.39 2.42
N ASP A 23 6.73 -9.54 1.71
CA ASP A 23 6.82 -8.11 1.95
C ASP A 23 5.48 -7.42 1.69
N ASP A 24 4.79 -7.76 0.58
CA ASP A 24 3.45 -7.25 0.27
C ASP A 24 2.42 -7.66 1.34
N ALA A 25 2.53 -8.89 1.86
CA ALA A 25 1.67 -9.37 2.95
C ALA A 25 1.92 -8.59 4.25
N ILE A 26 3.19 -8.26 4.55
CA ILE A 26 3.56 -7.44 5.72
C ILE A 26 3.04 -6.02 5.55
N ILE A 27 3.22 -5.41 4.36
CA ILE A 27 2.70 -4.07 4.05
C ILE A 27 1.19 -4.05 4.22
N THR A 28 0.47 -4.98 3.59
CA THR A 28 -1.00 -5.08 3.71
C THR A 28 -1.45 -5.18 5.16
N LYS A 29 -0.74 -5.97 5.97
CA LYS A 29 -1.05 -6.12 7.40
C LYS A 29 -0.76 -4.85 8.20
N ALA A 30 0.34 -4.16 7.92
CA ALA A 30 0.67 -2.88 8.54
C ALA A 30 -0.41 -1.82 8.20
N MET A 31 -0.83 -1.77 6.94
CA MET A 31 -1.89 -0.87 6.47
C MET A 31 -3.21 -1.12 7.19
N SER A 32 -3.62 -2.39 7.32
CA SER A 32 -4.83 -2.77 8.07
C SER A 32 -4.78 -2.35 9.54
N ILE A 33 -3.63 -2.51 10.20
CA ILE A 33 -3.45 -2.08 11.60
C ILE A 33 -3.53 -0.55 11.72
N LEU A 34 -2.94 0.18 10.77
CA LEU A 34 -2.98 1.64 10.73
C LEU A 34 -4.42 2.14 10.47
N GLU A 35 -5.16 1.53 9.55
CA GLU A 35 -6.56 1.86 9.30
C GLU A 35 -7.46 1.60 10.51
N CYS A 36 -7.26 0.46 11.20
CA CYS A 36 -8.03 0.10 12.39
C CYS A 36 -7.79 1.06 13.56
N ARG A 37 -6.57 1.60 13.68
CA ARG A 37 -6.21 2.59 14.72
C ARG A 37 -6.53 4.03 14.33
N ALA A 38 -6.65 4.31 13.04
CA ALA A 38 -6.93 5.64 12.55
C ALA A 38 -8.40 6.02 12.84
N THR A 39 -8.59 7.01 13.71
CA THR A 39 -9.91 7.52 14.05
C THR A 39 -10.31 8.60 13.03
N TYR A 40 -10.78 8.18 11.86
CA TYR A 40 -11.11 9.10 10.76
C TYR A 40 -12.35 9.99 11.00
N ARG A 41 -13.20 9.62 11.97
CA ARG A 41 -14.42 10.39 12.29
C ARG A 41 -14.16 11.70 13.05
N THR A 42 -12.96 11.88 13.60
CA THR A 42 -12.66 12.99 14.51
C THR A 42 -11.48 13.85 14.06
N GLU A 43 -10.64 13.35 13.16
CA GLU A 43 -9.52 14.13 12.64
C GLU A 43 -9.99 15.06 11.52
N THR A 44 -9.89 16.35 11.81
CA THR A 44 -10.14 17.43 10.85
C THR A 44 -9.00 17.48 9.84
N ILE A 45 -9.32 17.49 8.54
CA ILE A 45 -8.35 17.82 7.51
C ILE A 45 -8.14 19.34 7.53
N GLY A 46 -7.17 19.78 8.33
CA GLY A 46 -6.84 21.20 8.49
C GLY A 46 -5.85 21.71 7.44
N SER A 47 -5.09 20.81 6.82
CA SER A 47 -4.04 21.13 5.87
C SER A 47 -3.95 20.12 4.71
N PRO A 48 -3.31 20.51 3.58
CA PRO A 48 -3.00 19.58 2.51
C PRO A 48 -2.13 18.39 2.95
N GLU A 49 -1.31 18.55 3.99
CA GLU A 49 -0.45 17.47 4.50
C GLU A 49 -1.27 16.40 5.24
N ASP A 50 -2.32 16.80 5.96
CA ASP A 50 -3.26 15.88 6.60
C ASP A 50 -3.97 15.02 5.55
N LEU A 51 -4.41 15.67 4.46
CA LEU A 51 -5.04 14.99 3.32
C LEU A 51 -4.07 13.99 2.67
N LYS A 52 -2.81 14.39 2.46
CA LYS A 52 -1.78 13.51 1.88
C LYS A 52 -1.52 12.29 2.75
N ARG A 53 -1.48 12.44 4.07
CA ARG A 53 -1.32 11.32 5.01
C ARG A 53 -2.51 10.37 4.94
N TYR A 54 -3.74 10.90 4.90
CA TYR A 54 -4.96 10.12 4.75
C TYR A 54 -4.97 9.32 3.43
N VAL A 55 -4.75 10.00 2.31
CA VAL A 55 -4.79 9.41 0.97
C VAL A 55 -3.66 8.40 0.77
N ARG A 56 -2.47 8.68 1.30
CA ARG A 56 -1.35 7.72 1.24
C ARG A 56 -1.72 6.43 1.96
N LEU A 57 -2.44 6.50 3.08
CA LEU A 57 -2.87 5.29 3.76
C LEU A 57 -3.93 4.51 2.96
N ARG A 58 -4.82 5.21 2.27
CA ARG A 58 -5.93 4.57 1.55
C ARG A 58 -5.56 4.06 0.16
N LEU A 59 -4.64 4.73 -0.52
CA LEU A 59 -4.32 4.47 -1.93
C LEU A 59 -2.96 3.82 -2.15
N SER A 60 -2.09 3.68 -1.12
CA SER A 60 -0.74 3.13 -1.33
C SER A 60 -0.71 1.68 -1.83
N GLY A 61 -1.81 0.93 -1.69
CA GLY A 61 -1.92 -0.45 -2.18
C GLY A 61 -2.42 -0.57 -3.62
N LEU A 62 -2.68 0.54 -4.32
CA LEU A 62 -3.19 0.51 -5.69
C LEU A 62 -2.02 0.69 -6.67
N GLU A 63 -1.77 -0.33 -7.49
CA GLU A 63 -0.69 -0.33 -8.49
C GLU A 63 -0.98 0.54 -9.73
N HIS A 64 -2.16 1.16 -9.81
CA HIS A 64 -2.62 1.94 -10.95
C HIS A 64 -3.12 3.32 -10.51
N GLU A 65 -3.12 4.26 -11.46
CA GLU A 65 -3.62 5.61 -11.22
C GLU A 65 -5.14 5.61 -11.06
N VAL A 66 -5.62 6.27 -9.99
CA VAL A 66 -7.03 6.39 -9.66
C VAL A 66 -7.39 7.85 -9.38
N PHE A 67 -8.58 8.26 -9.84
CA PHE A 67 -9.19 9.52 -9.45
C PHE A 67 -10.26 9.24 -8.41
N THR A 68 -10.17 9.92 -7.26
CA THR A 68 -11.11 9.74 -6.16
C THR A 68 -11.62 11.10 -5.68
N CYS A 69 -12.79 11.10 -5.05
CA CYS A 69 -13.38 12.25 -4.39
C CYS A 69 -13.47 11.97 -2.89
N ILE A 70 -13.10 12.96 -2.08
CA ILE A 70 -13.24 12.90 -0.63
C ILE A 70 -14.36 13.85 -0.23
N TYR A 71 -15.36 13.31 0.43
CA TYR A 71 -16.47 14.10 0.95
C TYR A 71 -16.18 14.52 2.38
N LEU A 72 -16.42 15.79 2.68
CA LEU A 72 -16.18 16.39 3.99
C LEU A 72 -17.46 16.99 4.56
N ASP A 73 -17.57 17.01 5.89
CA ASP A 73 -18.58 17.77 6.61
C ASP A 73 -18.18 19.26 6.76
N THR A 74 -19.08 20.06 7.35
CA THR A 74 -18.86 21.51 7.58
C THR A 74 -17.72 21.83 8.54
N ARG A 75 -17.12 20.83 9.19
CA ARG A 75 -15.94 20.95 10.05
C ARG A 75 -14.69 20.35 9.40
N HIS A 76 -14.71 20.10 8.10
CA HIS A 76 -13.63 19.47 7.32
C HIS A 76 -13.25 18.06 7.82
N ARG A 77 -14.23 17.29 8.29
CA ARG A 77 -14.06 15.87 8.64
C ARG A 77 -14.61 14.98 7.55
N ILE A 78 -13.98 13.83 7.34
CA ILE A 78 -14.39 12.87 6.30
C ILE A 78 -15.70 12.19 6.70
N ILE A 79 -16.65 12.09 5.77
CA ILE A 79 -17.96 11.43 5.95
C ILE A 79 -17.99 9.99 5.43
#